data_AF-A0A174MWT3-F1
#
_entry.id   AF-A0A174MWT3-F1
#
_cell.length_a   1.000
_cell.length_b   1.000
_cell.length_c   1.000
_cell.angle_alpha   90.00
_cell.angle_beta   90.00
_cell.angle_gamma   90.00
#
_symmetry.space_group_name_H-M   'P 1'
#
loop_
_entity.id
_entity.type
_entity.pdbx_description
1 polymer ?
#
loop_
_entity_poly.entity_id
_entity_poly.type
_entity_poly.pdbx_seq_one_letter_code
_entity_poly.pdbx_strand_id
1 'polypeptide(L)' 'MILHTIIPPEQIFPGDAPRGGECRRMHNNFIQGVNMNGVFTISRLISTDPKMYLDPRYAPGGRIAKQE' A
#
# COMPACT_ATOMS: atom_id res chain seq x y z
N MET A 1 -8.93 -15.23 13.00
CA MET A 1 -7.52 -15.23 13.44
C MET A 1 -6.87 -13.96 12.89
N ILE A 2 -6.27 -13.13 13.74
CA ILE A 2 -5.55 -11.91 13.30
C ILE A 2 -4.05 -12.22 13.36
N LEU A 3 -3.37 -12.10 12.22
CA LEU A 3 -1.94 -12.32 12.11
C LEU A 3 -1.20 -10.98 12.31
N HIS A 4 -0.51 -10.84 13.44
CA HIS A 4 0.33 -9.67 13.72
C HIS A 4 1.75 -9.97 13.26
N THR A 5 2.15 -9.41 12.12
CA THR A 5 3.44 -9.68 11.50
C THR A 5 3.90 -8.47 10.70
N ILE A 6 5.22 -8.30 10.63
CA ILE A 6 5.85 -7.34 9.73
C ILE A 6 6.06 -7.93 8.33
N ILE A 7 5.94 -9.25 8.19
CA ILE A 7 6.13 -9.93 6.92
C ILE A 7 4.92 -9.63 6.01
N PRO A 8 5.16 -9.25 4.74
CA PRO A 8 4.12 -9.01 3.77
C PRO A 8 3.12 -10.18 3.65
N PRO A 9 1.80 -9.93 3.59
CA PRO A 9 0.81 -10.99 3.35
C PRO A 9 1.11 -11.80 2.09
N GLU A 10 1.63 -11.15 1.05
CA GLU A 10 1.97 -11.80 -0.23
C GLU A 10 3.13 -12.80 -0.10
N GLN A 11 3.98 -12.62 0.91
CA GLN A 11 5.10 -13.52 1.22
C GLN A 11 4.67 -14.66 2.17
N ILE A 12 3.63 -14.43 2.98
CA ILE A 12 3.09 -15.41 3.91
C ILE A 12 2.08 -16.32 3.21
N PHE A 13 1.25 -15.74 2.35
CA PHE A 13 0.19 -16.38 1.61
C PHE A 13 0.61 -16.38 0.14
N PRO A 14 1.25 -17.47 -0.34
CA PRO A 14 1.60 -17.62 -1.74
C PRO A 14 0.32 -17.85 -2.56
N GLY A 15 -0.45 -16.79 -2.78
CA GLY A 15 -1.46 -16.68 -3.82
C GLY A 15 -0.89 -15.91 -5.01
N ASP A 16 -1.56 -15.99 -6.17
CA ASP A 16 -1.23 -15.20 -7.36
C ASP A 16 -0.91 -13.76 -6.95
N ALA A 17 0.36 -13.34 -7.13
CA ALA A 17 0.75 -11.97 -6.91
C ALA A 17 -0.24 -11.08 -7.69
N PRO A 18 -0.90 -10.10 -7.05
CA PRO A 18 -1.93 -9.32 -7.72
C PRO A 18 -1.32 -8.69 -8.97
N ARG A 19 -1.76 -9.18 -10.14
CA ARG A 19 -1.33 -8.68 -11.45
C ARG A 19 -1.78 -7.22 -11.51
N GLY A 20 -0.83 -6.29 -11.41
CA GLY A 20 -1.12 -4.84 -11.42
C GLY A 20 -0.86 -4.09 -10.12
N GLY A 21 -0.05 -4.64 -9.21
CA GLY A 21 0.51 -3.84 -8.12
C GLY A 21 1.30 -2.64 -8.66
N GLU A 22 0.82 -1.43 -8.39
CA GLU A 22 1.47 -0.16 -8.74
C GLU A 22 2.19 0.37 -7.50
N CYS A 23 3.43 0.83 -7.67
CA CYS A 23 4.20 1.48 -6.60
C CYS A 23 4.42 2.94 -6.97
N ARG A 24 3.87 3.86 -6.16
CA ARG A 24 4.00 5.30 -6.35
C ARG A 24 5.04 5.85 -5.37
N ARG A 25 6.05 6.54 -5.91
CA ARG A 25 7.00 7.29 -5.09
C ARG A 25 6.36 8.60 -4.64
N MET A 26 6.47 8.91 -3.36
CA MET A 26 6.07 10.18 -2.77
C MET A 26 7.25 10.73 -1.97
N HIS A 27 8.00 11.68 -2.54
CA HIS A 27 9.25 12.19 -1.97
C HIS A 27 10.26 11.07 -1.64
N ASN A 28 10.49 10.80 -0.36
CA ASN A 28 11.40 9.77 0.16
C ASN A 28 10.69 8.46 0.54
N ASN A 29 9.38 8.37 0.25
CA ASN A 29 8.55 7.24 0.65
C ASN A 29 7.90 6.60 -0.57
N PHE A 30 7.35 5.40 -0.37
CA PHE A 30 6.64 4.68 -1.41
C PHE A 30 5.29 4.22 -0.90
N ILE A 31 4.29 4.29 -1.77
CA ILE A 31 2.95 3.75 -1.53
C ILE A 31 2.71 2.66 -2.57
N GLN A 32 2.51 1.45 -2.10
CA GLN A 32 2.12 0.32 -2.93
C GLN A 32 0.60 0.19 -2.90
N GLY A 33 0.01 -0.10 -4.04
CA GLY A 33 -1.44 -0.24 -4.16
C GLY A 33 -1.85 -0.95 -5.44
N VAL A 34 -3.15 -1.02 -5.65
CA VAL A 34 -3.75 -1.57 -6.87
C VAL A 34 -4.57 -0.50 -7.54
N ASN A 35 -4.36 -0.32 -8.84
CA ASN A 35 -5.17 0.58 -9.66
C ASN A 35 -6.30 -0.22 -10.30
N MET A 36 -7.53 0.04 -9.87
CA MET A 36 -8.73 -0.53 -10.45
C MET A 36 -9.61 0.59 -10.99
N ASN A 37 -9.88 0.56 -12.30
CA ASN A 37 -10.75 1.53 -12.98
C ASN A 37 -10.33 2.99 -12.74
N GLY A 38 -9.02 3.26 -12.71
CA GLY A 38 -8.46 4.61 -12.50
C GLY A 38 -8.38 5.03 -11.04
N VAL A 39 -8.86 4.20 -10.09
CA VAL A 39 -8.78 4.47 -8.66
C VAL A 39 -7.66 3.66 -8.04
N PHE A 40 -6.69 4.34 -7.45
CA PHE A 40 -5.59 3.72 -6.74
C PHE A 40 -5.98 3.48 -5.28
N THR A 41 -6.04 2.20 -4.90
CA THR A 41 -6.31 1.77 -3.53
C THR A 41 -5.00 1.36 -2.88
N ILE A 42 -4.71 1.92 -1.72
CA ILE A 42 -3.47 1.69 -0.97
C ILE A 42 -3.46 0.28 -0.40
N SER A 43 -2.43 -0.50 -0.70
CA SER A 43 -2.13 -1.78 -0.05
C SER A 43 -1.16 -1.59 1.11
N ARG A 44 -0.14 -0.73 0.94
CA ARG A 44 0.92 -0.52 1.93
C ARG A 44 1.60 0.84 1.79
N LEU A 45 1.96 1.43 2.92
CA LEU A 45 2.97 2.50 3.02
C LEU A 45 4.34 1.91 3.35
N ILE A 46 5.36 2.33 2.61
CA ILE A 46 6.78 2.02 2.83
C ILE A 46 7.47 3.35 3.11
N SER A 47 7.72 3.62 4.40
CA SER A 47 8.29 4.87 4.89
C SER A 47 9.26 4.59 6.03
N THR A 48 10.29 5.41 6.16
CA THR A 48 11.14 5.43 7.37
C THR A 48 10.68 6.46 8.40
N ASP A 49 9.67 7.28 8.07
CA ASP A 49 9.03 8.24 8.98
C ASP A 49 7.78 7.62 9.64
N PRO A 50 7.81 7.35 10.96
CA PRO A 50 6.69 6.78 11.71
C PRO A 50 5.43 7.65 11.68
N LYS A 51 5.56 8.98 11.55
CA LYS A 51 4.40 9.90 11.54
C LYS A 51 3.47 9.59 10.37
N MET A 52 4.00 9.10 9.26
CA MET A 52 3.19 8.75 8.09
C MET A 52 2.35 7.50 8.29
N TYR A 53 2.79 6.54 9.11
CA TYR A 53 1.98 5.36 9.47
C TYR A 53 0.79 5.73 10.35
N LEU A 54 0.87 6.87 11.05
CA LEU A 54 -0.20 7.39 11.91
C LEU A 54 -1.17 8.31 11.16
N ASP A 55 -0.84 8.67 9.92
CA ASP A 55 -1.69 9.52 9.09
C ASP A 55 -2.71 8.66 8.33
N PRO A 56 -4.02 8.85 8.57
CA PRO A 56 -5.08 8.01 8.00
C PRO A 56 -5.16 8.09 6.47
N ARG A 57 -4.55 9.10 5.84
CA ARG A 57 -4.49 9.22 4.37
C ARG A 57 -3.69 8.08 3.72
N TYR A 58 -2.79 7.45 4.47
CA TYR A 58 -1.94 6.36 3.99
C TYR A 58 -2.36 5.00 4.54
N ALA A 59 -3.50 4.92 5.23
CA ALA A 59 -4.01 3.68 5.75
C ALA A 59 -4.30 2.68 4.60
N PRO A 60 -3.97 1.39 4.76
CA PRO A 60 -4.39 0.36 3.82
C PRO A 60 -5.91 0.40 3.58
N GLY A 61 -6.32 0.26 2.32
CA GLY A 61 -7.70 0.45 1.87
C GLY A 61 -8.07 1.91 1.55
N GLY A 62 -7.23 2.88 1.92
CA GLY A 62 -7.37 4.27 1.51
C GLY A 62 -7.34 4.43 -0.01
N ARG A 63 -8.05 5.43 -0.54
CA ARG A 63 -8.12 5.69 -1.99
C ARG A 63 -7.44 7.02 -2.29
N ILE A 64 -6.46 7.01 -3.18
CA ILE A 64 -5.74 8.21 -3.63
C ILE A 64 -6.19 8.51 -5.05
N ALA A 65 -6.82 9.67 -5.27
CA ALA A 65 -7.07 10.18 -6.61
C ALA A 65 -5.72 10.41 -7.31
N LYS A 66 -5.61 10.01 -8.57
CA LYS A 66 -4.41 10.22 -9.38
C LYS A 66 -4.04 11.71 -9.33
N GLN A 67 -2.91 12.05 -8.70
CA GLN A 67 -2.35 13.40 -8.85
C GLN A 67 -1.77 13.45 -10.27
N GLU A 68 -2.33 14.33 -11.10
CA GLU A 68 -1.72 14.78 -12.36
C GLU A 68 -0.41 15.53 -12.11
#